data_AF-A0A0Q9L9S7-F1
#
_entry.id   AF-A0A0Q9L9S7-F1
#
_cell.length_a   1.000
_cell.length_b   1.000
_cell.length_c   1.000
_cell.angle_alpha   90.00
_cell.angle_beta   90.00
_cell.angle_gamma   90.00
#
_symmetry.space_group_name_H-M   'P 1'
#
loop_
_entity.id
_entity.type
_entity.pdbx_description
1 polymer ?
#
loop_
_entity_poly.entity_id
_entity_poly.type
_entity_poly.pdbx_seq_one_letter_code
_entity_poly.pdbx_strand_id
1 'polypeptide(L)'
;MPRKYNQRVYGRMKRFSNGVVDYHKDNDGICYMVRDNTYVQFGEGSQVICSVFMTNPGSYGFIEHPHWSAFESGGGFNELGDTITHWGFPDPTMINLIKSLETAFGDVNNLNGKVKIFNTSNAVCPNGEKAELYHQEIKTIIKTQDQSFIGFLEDENVYSDKILRIFEESPFVIMGFLQGKFSRQVDEIMRKSSVNNYKDKIVISLENNWPSHPINWIRKKHLGEAATNRIKQILNRNS
;
A
#
# COMPACT_ATOMS: atom_id res chain seq x y z
N MET A 1 12.08 -7.35 -23.50
CA MET A 1 10.69 -7.83 -23.59
C MET A 1 9.76 -6.67 -23.27
N PRO A 2 8.69 -6.44 -24.03
CA PRO A 2 7.65 -5.50 -23.62
C PRO A 2 7.08 -6.00 -22.28
N ARG A 3 7.03 -5.14 -21.26
CA ARG A 3 6.59 -5.53 -19.91
C ARG A 3 5.07 -5.78 -19.92
N LYS A 4 4.63 -6.82 -19.19
CA LYS A 4 3.30 -7.45 -19.30
C LYS A 4 2.12 -6.65 -18.67
N TYR A 5 2.37 -5.58 -17.91
CA TYR A 5 1.32 -4.79 -17.25
C TYR A 5 1.55 -3.29 -17.47
N ASN A 6 0.51 -2.59 -17.94
CA ASN A 6 0.54 -1.16 -18.27
C ASN A 6 0.12 -0.27 -17.09
N GLN A 7 -0.41 -0.85 -16.01
CA GLN A 7 -0.94 -0.08 -14.90
C GLN A 7 0.18 0.67 -14.18
N ARG A 8 -0.06 1.96 -13.94
CA ARG A 8 0.81 2.83 -13.16
C ARG A 8 0.37 2.79 -11.71
N VAL A 9 1.33 2.56 -10.83
CA VAL A 9 1.15 2.79 -9.40
C VAL A 9 1.55 4.23 -9.14
N TYR A 10 0.69 5.03 -8.55
CA TYR A 10 1.02 6.39 -8.12
C TYR A 10 1.24 6.38 -6.62
N GLY A 11 2.03 7.33 -6.15
CA GLY A 11 2.21 7.56 -4.72
C GLY A 11 2.94 8.86 -4.47
N ARG A 12 3.09 9.18 -3.18
CA ARG A 12 3.92 10.26 -2.70
C ARG A 12 4.95 9.70 -1.74
N MET A 13 6.21 10.09 -1.95
CA MET A 13 7.34 9.73 -1.11
C MET A 13 7.77 10.95 -0.31
N LYS A 14 8.05 10.75 0.97
CA LYS A 14 8.57 11.78 1.86
C LYS A 14 9.81 11.27 2.57
N ARG A 15 10.90 12.02 2.51
CA ARG A 15 12.14 11.78 3.25
C ARG A 15 12.20 12.70 4.48
N PHE A 16 13.03 12.36 5.45
CA PHE A 16 13.11 13.09 6.72
C PHE A 16 14.42 13.87 6.80
N SER A 17 14.33 15.20 6.75
CA SER A 17 15.49 16.07 6.99
C SER A 17 15.99 15.87 8.42
N ASN A 18 17.29 15.96 8.64
CA ASN A 18 17.87 15.89 9.98
C ASN A 18 18.00 17.28 10.67
N GLY A 19 17.39 18.33 10.10
CA GLY A 19 17.48 19.71 10.60
C GLY A 19 18.69 20.50 10.07
N VAL A 20 19.54 19.87 9.26
CA VAL A 20 20.61 20.49 8.45
C VAL A 20 20.24 20.32 6.97
N VAL A 21 21.08 20.78 6.05
CA VAL A 21 20.97 20.52 4.58
C VAL A 21 21.28 19.04 4.25
N ASP A 22 20.74 18.10 5.04
CA ASP A 22 20.92 16.65 4.89
C ASP A 22 19.70 15.88 5.47
N TYR A 23 19.73 14.56 5.32
CA TYR A 23 18.61 13.65 5.59
C TYR A 23 19.03 12.49 6.48
N HIS A 24 18.07 11.92 7.22
CA HIS A 24 18.28 10.64 7.90
C HIS A 24 18.42 9.51 6.90
N LYS A 25 19.47 8.71 7.04
CA LYS A 25 19.84 7.65 6.11
C LYS A 25 20.15 6.35 6.85
N ASP A 26 19.97 5.23 6.17
CA ASP A 26 20.47 3.93 6.62
C ASP A 26 21.98 3.78 6.38
N ASN A 27 22.53 2.62 6.76
CA ASN A 27 23.95 2.31 6.61
C ASN A 27 24.43 2.24 5.15
N ASP A 28 23.50 2.12 4.19
CA ASP A 28 23.78 2.07 2.77
C ASP A 28 23.67 3.47 2.11
N GLY A 29 23.41 4.52 2.91
CA GLY A 29 23.29 5.90 2.45
C GLY A 29 21.93 6.23 1.83
N ILE A 30 20.95 5.34 1.97
CA ILE A 30 19.58 5.53 1.47
C ILE A 30 18.76 6.28 2.50
N CYS A 31 18.06 7.32 2.09
CA CYS A 31 17.18 8.08 2.96
C CYS A 31 16.07 7.20 3.53
N TYR A 32 15.83 7.33 4.83
CA TYR A 32 14.59 6.86 5.42
C TYR A 32 13.42 7.61 4.78
N MET A 33 12.39 6.87 4.36
CA MET A 33 11.26 7.40 3.63
C MET A 33 9.95 6.77 4.06
N VAL A 34 8.88 7.54 3.94
CA VAL A 34 7.50 7.05 4.01
C VAL A 34 6.79 7.25 2.68
N ARG A 35 5.93 6.29 2.35
CA ARG A 35 5.06 6.33 1.18
C ARG A 35 3.62 6.48 1.61
N ASP A 36 2.92 7.45 1.05
CA ASP A 36 1.47 7.60 1.22
C ASP A 36 0.76 7.86 -0.11
N ASN A 37 -0.56 8.07 -0.04
CA ASN A 37 -1.42 8.31 -1.20
C ASN A 37 -1.19 7.31 -2.35
N THR A 38 -0.96 6.05 -2.00
CA THR A 38 -0.65 5.02 -2.99
C THR A 38 -1.93 4.53 -3.65
N TYR A 39 -1.95 4.48 -4.98
CA TYR A 39 -3.06 3.91 -5.72
C TYR A 39 -2.61 3.31 -7.05
N VAL A 40 -3.31 2.27 -7.49
CA VAL A 40 -3.21 1.77 -8.87
C VAL A 40 -4.29 2.49 -9.69
N GLN A 41 -3.88 3.11 -10.81
CA GLN A 41 -4.81 3.76 -11.73
C GLN A 41 -5.23 2.77 -12.83
N PHE A 42 -6.54 2.67 -13.06
CA PHE A 42 -7.12 1.98 -14.20
C PHE A 42 -7.96 2.96 -15.01
N GLY A 43 -7.75 3.01 -16.33
CA GLY A 43 -8.39 4.00 -17.19
C GLY A 43 -8.12 5.45 -16.74
N GLU A 44 -9.06 6.35 -17.06
CA GLU A 44 -8.96 7.80 -16.77
C GLU A 44 -9.85 8.25 -15.60
N GLY A 45 -10.68 7.35 -15.06
CA GLY A 45 -11.61 7.62 -13.98
C GLY A 45 -10.93 8.03 -12.68
N SER A 46 -11.57 8.91 -11.93
CA SER A 46 -11.06 9.42 -10.65
C SER A 46 -11.69 8.74 -9.42
N GLN A 47 -12.81 8.04 -9.62
CA GLN A 47 -13.56 7.34 -8.58
C GLN A 47 -12.74 6.21 -7.94
N VAL A 48 -13.02 5.93 -6.66
CA VAL A 48 -12.44 4.77 -5.98
C VAL A 48 -13.21 3.52 -6.40
N ILE A 49 -12.51 2.55 -6.99
CA ILE A 49 -13.06 1.23 -7.33
C ILE A 49 -13.14 0.39 -6.06
N CYS A 50 -12.03 0.31 -5.33
CA CYS A 50 -11.92 -0.35 -4.04
C CYS A 50 -10.69 0.15 -3.27
N SER A 51 -10.62 -0.26 -2.02
CA SER A 51 -9.48 -0.03 -1.13
C SER A 51 -8.85 -1.37 -0.74
N VAL A 52 -7.55 -1.38 -0.54
CA VAL A 52 -6.78 -2.58 -0.20
C VAL A 52 -5.96 -2.32 1.04
N PHE A 53 -6.15 -3.12 2.08
CA PHE A 53 -5.23 -3.20 3.21
C PHE A 53 -4.27 -4.37 3.00
N MET A 54 -2.96 -4.11 2.97
CA MET A 54 -1.99 -5.17 2.82
C MET A 54 -0.68 -4.91 3.55
N THR A 55 0.05 -5.99 3.84
CA THR A 55 1.44 -5.88 4.28
C THR A 55 2.33 -5.89 3.05
N ASN A 56 2.65 -4.72 2.50
CA ASN A 56 3.60 -4.61 1.39
C ASN A 56 4.88 -3.87 1.83
N PRO A 57 5.81 -4.58 2.50
CA PRO A 57 6.96 -3.96 3.14
C PRO A 57 8.13 -3.62 2.20
N GLY A 58 8.08 -3.94 0.90
CA GLY A 58 9.31 -4.01 0.08
C GLY A 58 9.25 -3.37 -1.31
N SER A 59 10.27 -2.55 -1.56
CA SER A 59 10.77 -1.97 -2.83
C SER A 59 9.76 -1.41 -3.82
N TYR A 60 9.38 -0.17 -3.57
CA TYR A 60 8.83 0.69 -4.60
C TYR A 60 9.59 2.01 -4.61
N GLY A 61 10.16 2.32 -5.77
CA GLY A 61 10.80 3.58 -6.06
C GLY A 61 10.27 4.13 -7.37
N PHE A 62 10.39 5.43 -7.56
CA PHE A 62 10.01 6.07 -8.81
C PHE A 62 11.17 5.99 -9.80
N ILE A 63 11.60 4.79 -10.19
CA ILE A 63 12.81 4.59 -11.03
C ILE A 63 12.77 5.34 -12.37
N GLU A 64 11.58 5.68 -12.86
CA GLU A 64 11.35 6.47 -14.09
C GLU A 64 11.37 7.99 -13.82
N HIS A 65 11.37 8.43 -12.56
CA HIS A 65 11.51 9.84 -12.20
C HIS A 65 12.99 10.25 -12.38
N PRO A 66 13.30 11.28 -13.19
CA PRO A 66 14.68 11.65 -13.54
C PRO A 66 15.59 11.89 -12.33
N HIS A 67 15.01 12.39 -11.24
CA HIS A 67 15.74 12.69 -10.00
C HIS A 67 15.56 11.66 -8.88
N TRP A 68 15.05 10.46 -9.16
CA TRP A 68 14.81 9.45 -8.12
C TRP A 68 16.07 9.09 -7.34
N SER A 69 17.16 8.76 -8.04
CA SER A 69 18.41 8.36 -7.38
C SER A 69 18.99 9.48 -6.51
N ALA A 70 18.89 10.74 -6.97
CA ALA A 70 19.27 11.90 -6.16
C ALA A 70 18.34 12.05 -4.94
N PHE A 71 17.03 11.92 -5.11
CA PHE A 71 16.08 12.00 -4.00
C PHE A 71 16.34 10.93 -2.93
N GLU A 72 16.49 9.68 -3.36
CA GLU A 72 16.71 8.50 -2.54
C GLU A 72 18.03 8.57 -1.73
N SER A 73 19.07 9.19 -2.29
CA SER A 73 20.38 9.38 -1.62
C SER A 73 20.49 10.69 -0.82
N GLY A 74 19.43 11.50 -0.76
CA GLY A 74 19.42 12.77 -0.03
C GLY A 74 19.92 13.99 -0.83
N GLY A 75 20.19 13.83 -2.13
CA GLY A 75 20.51 14.93 -3.05
C GLY A 75 19.30 15.76 -3.48
N GLY A 76 19.56 16.88 -4.16
CA GLY A 76 18.51 17.73 -4.75
C GLY A 76 17.65 18.49 -3.73
N PHE A 77 18.18 18.81 -2.53
CA PHE A 77 17.44 19.51 -1.46
C PHE A 77 16.71 20.76 -1.95
N ASN A 78 17.41 21.64 -2.71
CA ASN A 78 16.85 22.91 -3.19
C ASN A 78 15.82 22.76 -4.33
N GLU A 79 15.85 21.65 -5.08
CA GLU A 79 15.02 21.46 -6.29
C GLU A 79 13.84 20.52 -6.04
N LEU A 80 14.02 19.49 -5.21
CA LEU A 80 13.05 18.43 -4.97
C LEU A 80 12.38 18.55 -3.59
N GLY A 81 13.00 19.29 -2.66
CA GLY A 81 12.56 19.35 -1.27
C GLY A 81 12.50 17.96 -0.61
N ASP A 82 11.57 17.81 0.34
CA ASP A 82 11.44 16.58 1.14
C ASP A 82 10.42 15.59 0.57
N THR A 83 9.74 15.96 -0.52
CA THR A 83 8.57 15.23 -1.02
C THR A 83 8.56 15.18 -2.54
N ILE A 84 8.36 13.98 -3.09
CA ILE A 84 8.09 13.80 -4.52
C ILE A 84 6.82 12.98 -4.72
N THR A 85 6.04 13.33 -5.74
CA THR A 85 4.85 12.58 -6.18
C THR A 85 5.07 12.13 -7.60
N HIS A 86 5.03 10.82 -7.83
CA HIS A 86 5.20 10.27 -9.15
C HIS A 86 4.54 8.88 -9.25
N TRP A 87 4.72 8.25 -10.39
CA TRP A 87 4.36 6.86 -10.61
C TRP A 87 5.58 5.96 -10.81
N GLY A 88 5.31 4.67 -10.66
CA GLY A 88 6.23 3.56 -10.85
C GLY A 88 5.44 2.32 -11.25
N PHE A 89 6.09 1.17 -11.20
CA PHE A 89 5.50 -0.08 -11.64
C PHE A 89 4.94 -0.90 -10.48
N PRO A 90 3.90 -1.71 -10.72
CA PRO A 90 3.39 -2.63 -9.72
C PRO A 90 4.42 -3.71 -9.43
N ASP A 91 4.68 -3.93 -8.14
CA ASP A 91 5.44 -5.06 -7.65
C ASP A 91 4.66 -6.38 -7.84
N PRO A 92 5.27 -7.56 -7.58
CA PRO A 92 4.57 -8.84 -7.70
C PRO A 92 3.27 -8.96 -6.88
N THR A 93 3.18 -8.29 -5.72
CA THR A 93 1.96 -8.26 -4.90
C THR A 93 0.85 -7.49 -5.60
N MET A 94 1.16 -6.29 -6.09
CA MET A 94 0.20 -5.45 -6.81
C MET A 94 -0.22 -6.06 -8.15
N ILE A 95 0.69 -6.74 -8.86
CA ILE A 95 0.35 -7.47 -10.09
C ILE A 95 -0.72 -8.54 -9.84
N ASN A 96 -0.63 -9.25 -8.72
CA ASN A 96 -1.59 -10.30 -8.39
C ASN A 96 -2.96 -9.74 -8.06
N LEU A 97 -2.98 -8.63 -7.31
CA LEU A 97 -4.19 -7.86 -7.05
C LEU A 97 -4.85 -7.38 -8.35
N ILE A 98 -4.06 -6.77 -9.25
CA ILE A 98 -4.52 -6.28 -10.57
C ILE A 98 -5.21 -7.39 -11.35
N LYS A 99 -4.57 -8.57 -11.45
CA LYS A 99 -5.14 -9.73 -12.17
C LYS A 99 -6.46 -10.21 -11.60
N SER A 100 -6.58 -10.29 -10.27
CA SER A 100 -7.82 -10.72 -9.62
C SER A 100 -8.95 -9.73 -9.90
N LEU A 101 -8.65 -8.43 -9.94
CA LEU A 101 -9.62 -7.40 -10.32
C LEU A 101 -9.99 -7.52 -11.81
N GLU A 102 -9.03 -7.56 -12.72
CA GLU A 102 -9.29 -7.73 -14.16
C GLU A 102 -10.15 -8.98 -14.44
N THR A 103 -9.85 -10.09 -13.78
CA THR A 103 -10.61 -11.34 -13.91
C THR A 103 -12.03 -11.24 -13.31
N ALA A 104 -12.19 -10.48 -12.23
CA ALA A 104 -13.49 -10.28 -11.59
C ALA A 104 -14.42 -9.39 -12.42
N PHE A 105 -13.88 -8.32 -13.01
CA PHE A 105 -14.63 -7.34 -13.82
C PHE A 105 -14.84 -7.82 -15.27
N GLY A 106 -14.11 -8.85 -15.71
CA GLY A 106 -14.29 -9.52 -17.01
C GLY A 106 -13.71 -8.75 -18.20
N ASP A 107 -13.87 -7.43 -18.23
CA ASP A 107 -13.24 -6.51 -19.17
C ASP A 107 -12.47 -5.43 -18.41
N VAL A 108 -11.21 -5.19 -18.79
CA VAL A 108 -10.37 -4.13 -18.22
C VAL A 108 -10.97 -2.74 -18.43
N ASN A 109 -11.77 -2.55 -19.49
CA ASN A 109 -12.45 -1.29 -19.75
C ASN A 109 -13.54 -0.99 -18.70
N ASN A 110 -14.10 -2.02 -18.08
CA ASN A 110 -15.05 -1.86 -16.96
C ASN A 110 -14.33 -1.47 -15.66
N LEU A 111 -13.02 -1.70 -15.59
CA LEU A 111 -12.18 -1.32 -14.47
C LEU A 111 -11.67 0.11 -14.74
N ASN A 112 -12.49 1.12 -14.41
CA ASN A 112 -12.16 2.53 -14.58
C ASN A 112 -12.18 3.23 -13.22
N GLY A 113 -11.07 3.85 -12.81
CA GLY A 113 -10.92 4.46 -11.48
C GLY A 113 -9.62 4.09 -10.76
N LYS A 114 -9.63 4.27 -9.44
CA LYS A 114 -8.49 4.11 -8.55
C LYS A 114 -8.69 2.97 -7.57
N VAL A 115 -7.68 2.12 -7.44
CA VAL A 115 -7.58 1.16 -6.34
C VAL A 115 -6.65 1.76 -5.29
N LYS A 116 -7.20 2.19 -4.16
CA LYS A 116 -6.43 2.81 -3.08
C LYS A 116 -5.69 1.73 -2.29
N ILE A 117 -4.40 1.95 -2.05
CA ILE A 117 -3.54 1.01 -1.33
C ILE A 117 -3.17 1.59 0.03
N PHE A 118 -3.46 0.82 1.08
CA PHE A 118 -3.12 1.11 2.46
C PHE A 118 -2.19 0.01 2.97
N ASN A 119 -0.96 0.39 3.30
CA ASN A 119 0.02 -0.55 3.83
C ASN A 119 -0.07 -0.58 5.36
N THR A 120 0.09 -1.76 5.96
CA THR A 120 0.23 -1.90 7.43
C THR A 120 1.42 -1.11 8.00
N SER A 121 2.39 -0.80 7.13
CA SER A 121 3.44 0.19 7.38
C SER A 121 3.70 0.99 6.11
N ASN A 122 3.76 2.31 6.24
CA ASN A 122 4.13 3.22 5.16
C ASN A 122 5.65 3.39 5.02
N ALA A 123 6.44 2.79 5.91
CA ALA A 123 7.90 2.82 5.81
C ALA A 123 8.35 2.17 4.49
N VAL A 124 9.15 2.89 3.71
CA VAL A 124 9.77 2.36 2.50
C VAL A 124 11.01 1.59 2.93
N CYS A 125 11.06 0.31 2.61
CA CYS A 125 12.22 -0.53 2.86
C CYS A 125 12.76 -1.10 1.54
N PRO A 126 14.04 -0.88 1.19
CA PRO A 126 14.65 -1.45 0.00
C PRO A 126 14.62 -2.99 0.00
N ASN A 127 14.75 -3.61 1.18
CA ASN A 127 14.62 -5.06 1.37
C ASN A 127 13.56 -5.36 2.43
N GLY A 128 12.42 -5.93 2.01
CA GLY A 128 11.24 -6.15 2.86
C GLY A 128 11.47 -6.99 4.13
N GLU A 129 12.59 -7.71 4.25
CA GLU A 129 12.98 -8.41 5.49
C GLU A 129 13.18 -7.47 6.68
N LYS A 130 13.70 -6.26 6.43
CA LYS A 130 14.01 -5.24 7.45
C LYS A 130 12.87 -4.26 7.69
N ALA A 131 11.68 -4.50 7.15
CA ALA A 131 10.63 -3.47 7.15
C ALA A 131 10.10 -3.08 8.55
N GLU A 132 10.08 -4.01 9.51
CA GLU A 132 9.73 -3.68 10.89
C GLU A 132 10.81 -2.83 11.56
N LEU A 133 12.09 -3.10 11.26
CA LEU A 133 13.21 -2.26 11.71
C LEU A 133 13.07 -0.84 11.14
N TYR A 134 12.89 -0.71 9.82
CA TYR A 134 12.69 0.61 9.17
C TYR A 134 11.47 1.32 9.76
N HIS A 135 10.38 0.61 10.02
CA HIS A 135 9.21 1.20 10.67
C HIS A 135 9.55 1.78 12.04
N GLN A 136 10.33 1.07 12.87
CA GLN A 136 10.73 1.57 14.19
C GLN A 136 11.73 2.74 14.10
N GLU A 137 12.69 2.69 13.18
CA GLU A 137 13.65 3.78 12.98
C GLU A 137 12.94 5.07 12.57
N ILE A 138 12.05 4.99 11.57
CA ILE A 138 11.27 6.14 11.14
C ILE A 138 10.34 6.62 12.28
N LYS A 139 9.76 5.70 13.06
CA LYS A 139 8.93 6.08 14.22
C LYS A 139 9.73 6.88 15.25
N THR A 140 10.99 6.53 15.44
CA THR A 140 11.91 7.26 16.33
C THR A 140 12.27 8.63 15.77
N ILE A 141 12.56 8.73 14.47
CA ILE A 141 12.81 10.01 13.77
C ILE A 141 11.61 10.96 13.93
N ILE A 142 10.39 10.47 13.66
CA ILE A 142 9.18 11.30 13.73
C ILE A 142 8.93 11.80 15.16
N LYS A 143 9.09 10.93 16.16
CA LYS A 143 8.89 11.30 17.57
C LYS A 143 9.87 12.37 18.06
N THR A 144 11.06 12.46 17.44
CA THR A 144 12.14 13.33 17.92
C THR A 144 12.21 14.68 17.21
N GLN A 145 11.69 14.82 15.99
CA GLN A 145 11.91 16.03 15.18
C GLN A 145 10.64 16.79 14.80
N ASP A 146 9.60 16.12 14.32
CA ASP A 146 8.37 16.80 13.89
C ASP A 146 7.15 15.87 14.01
N GLN A 147 6.31 16.17 15.00
CA GLN A 147 5.06 15.44 15.24
C GLN A 147 4.03 15.61 14.11
N SER A 148 4.19 16.60 13.22
CA SER A 148 3.36 16.76 12.02
C SER A 148 3.45 15.54 11.08
N PHE A 149 4.54 14.77 11.20
CA PHE A 149 4.75 13.55 10.43
C PHE A 149 4.09 12.31 11.05
N ILE A 150 3.57 12.36 12.29
CA ILE A 150 2.91 11.21 12.94
C ILE A 150 1.76 10.68 12.07
N GLY A 151 1.07 11.57 11.34
CA GLY A 151 0.02 11.20 10.38
C GLY A 151 0.50 10.39 9.16
N PHE A 152 1.81 10.22 8.95
CA PHE A 152 2.38 9.48 7.82
C PHE A 152 2.84 8.06 8.18
N LEU A 153 3.27 7.81 9.42
CA LEU A 153 3.52 6.45 9.94
C LEU A 153 2.31 5.86 10.69
N GLU A 154 1.40 6.73 11.10
CA GLU A 154 0.12 6.50 11.79
C GLU A 154 0.24 5.53 12.99
N ASP A 155 0.51 6.12 14.16
CA ASP A 155 0.36 5.46 15.46
C ASP A 155 -1.12 5.07 15.72
N GLU A 156 -1.31 4.03 16.53
CA GLU A 156 -2.49 3.16 16.64
C GLU A 156 -3.85 3.84 16.90
N ASN A 157 -3.88 5.10 17.35
CA ASN A 157 -5.14 5.81 17.65
C ASN A 157 -5.69 6.58 16.44
N VAL A 158 -4.82 7.12 15.57
CA VAL A 158 -5.21 7.89 14.38
C VAL A 158 -5.64 6.97 13.23
N TYR A 159 -5.07 5.76 13.19
CA TYR A 159 -5.46 4.70 12.25
C TYR A 159 -6.92 4.26 12.46
N SER A 160 -7.47 4.39 13.67
CA SER A 160 -8.74 3.77 14.04
C SER A 160 -9.98 4.40 13.38
N ASP A 161 -10.04 5.73 13.27
CA ASP A 161 -11.14 6.44 12.59
C ASP A 161 -10.96 6.45 11.07
N LYS A 162 -9.72 6.53 10.61
CA LYS A 162 -9.39 6.49 9.18
C LYS A 162 -9.72 5.12 8.57
N ILE A 163 -9.44 4.02 9.27
CA ILE A 163 -9.87 2.67 8.85
C ILE A 163 -11.39 2.65 8.64
N LEU A 164 -12.15 3.18 9.60
CA LEU A 164 -13.61 3.19 9.53
C LEU A 164 -14.11 3.98 8.32
N ARG A 165 -13.59 5.19 8.11
CA ARG A 165 -13.93 5.98 6.91
C ARG A 165 -13.61 5.24 5.62
N ILE A 166 -12.48 4.53 5.56
CA ILE A 166 -12.12 3.71 4.38
C ILE A 166 -13.16 2.61 4.16
N PHE A 167 -13.61 1.92 5.22
CA PHE A 167 -14.67 0.91 5.10
C PHE A 167 -16.03 1.48 4.67
N GLU A 168 -16.36 2.69 5.13
CA GLU A 168 -17.60 3.38 4.81
C GLU A 168 -17.63 3.85 3.36
N GLU A 169 -16.59 4.56 2.93
CA GLU A 169 -16.49 5.23 1.63
C GLU A 169 -16.14 4.27 0.49
N SER A 170 -15.41 3.19 0.77
CA SER A 170 -14.97 2.26 -0.28
C SER A 170 -16.14 1.37 -0.73
N PRO A 171 -16.34 1.16 -2.05
CA PRO A 171 -17.35 0.23 -2.55
C PRO A 171 -17.18 -1.19 -1.99
N PHE A 172 -15.93 -1.64 -1.91
CA PHE A 172 -15.52 -2.85 -1.19
C PHE A 172 -14.05 -2.74 -0.75
N VAL A 173 -13.64 -3.63 0.15
CA VAL A 173 -12.28 -3.63 0.73
C VAL A 173 -11.64 -5.00 0.59
N ILE A 174 -10.44 -5.05 0.03
CA ILE A 174 -9.61 -6.24 -0.04
C ILE A 174 -8.61 -6.23 1.12
N MET A 175 -8.40 -7.38 1.77
CA MET A 175 -7.37 -7.51 2.79
C MET A 175 -6.48 -8.74 2.55
N GLY A 176 -5.17 -8.56 2.73
CA GLY A 176 -4.22 -9.67 2.67
C GLY A 176 -2.87 -9.29 3.27
N PHE A 177 -2.37 -10.09 4.21
CA PHE A 177 -1.23 -9.71 5.05
C PHE A 177 -0.17 -10.81 5.06
N LEU A 178 1.10 -10.42 5.13
CA LEU A 178 2.19 -11.35 5.42
C LEU A 178 2.05 -11.83 6.86
N GLN A 179 2.04 -13.14 7.07
CA GLN A 179 1.90 -13.73 8.39
C GLN A 179 3.10 -13.39 9.27
N GLY A 180 2.84 -12.98 10.52
CA GLY A 180 3.88 -12.64 11.50
C GLY A 180 4.54 -11.27 11.30
N LYS A 181 4.02 -10.42 10.41
CA LYS A 181 4.52 -9.05 10.19
C LYS A 181 3.44 -8.03 10.54
N PHE A 182 3.78 -7.04 11.37
CA PHE A 182 2.85 -5.99 11.80
C PHE A 182 1.54 -6.54 12.40
N SER A 183 1.62 -7.63 13.18
CA SER A 183 0.44 -8.35 13.68
C SER A 183 -0.54 -7.44 14.43
N ARG A 184 -0.04 -6.48 15.22
CA ARG A 184 -0.89 -5.54 15.95
C ARG A 184 -1.73 -4.66 15.02
N GLN A 185 -1.13 -4.16 13.94
CA GLN A 185 -1.84 -3.34 12.94
C GLN A 185 -2.88 -4.19 12.20
N VAL A 186 -2.53 -5.44 11.87
CA VAL A 186 -3.45 -6.39 11.22
C VAL A 186 -4.64 -6.69 12.13
N ASP A 187 -4.40 -6.99 13.41
CA ASP A 187 -5.44 -7.28 14.40
C ASP A 187 -6.41 -6.11 14.55
N GLU A 188 -5.92 -4.88 14.56
CA GLU A 188 -6.78 -3.69 14.64
C GLU A 188 -7.67 -3.53 13.40
N ILE A 189 -7.12 -3.72 12.19
CA ILE A 189 -7.89 -3.69 10.94
C ILE A 189 -8.99 -4.77 10.98
N MET A 190 -8.64 -6.00 11.35
CA MET A 190 -9.56 -7.14 11.42
C MET A 190 -10.63 -6.97 12.51
N ARG A 191 -10.27 -6.39 13.65
CA ARG A 191 -11.21 -6.08 14.75
C ARG A 191 -12.22 -5.03 14.32
N LYS A 192 -11.76 -3.93 13.71
CA LYS A 192 -12.63 -2.84 13.23
C LYS A 192 -13.58 -3.31 12.14
N SER A 193 -13.11 -4.15 11.24
CA SER A 193 -13.92 -4.74 10.18
C SER A 193 -15.03 -5.64 10.73
N SER A 194 -14.77 -6.32 11.84
CA SER A 194 -15.71 -7.24 12.50
C SER A 194 -16.73 -6.53 13.38
N VAL A 195 -16.31 -5.56 14.21
CA VAL A 195 -17.18 -4.84 15.16
C VAL A 195 -18.26 -4.02 14.44
N ASN A 196 -17.94 -3.48 13.26
CA ASN A 196 -18.84 -2.59 12.50
C ASN A 196 -19.58 -3.29 11.35
N ASN A 197 -19.58 -4.63 11.35
CA ASN A 197 -20.35 -5.47 10.43
C ASN A 197 -20.09 -5.23 8.93
N TYR A 198 -18.86 -4.92 8.51
CA TYR A 198 -18.51 -4.72 7.10
C TYR A 198 -18.30 -6.03 6.31
N LYS A 199 -18.67 -7.19 6.87
CA LYS A 199 -18.38 -8.52 6.31
C LYS A 199 -18.80 -8.66 4.84
N ASP A 200 -19.91 -8.05 4.45
CA ASP A 200 -20.42 -8.12 3.08
C ASP A 200 -19.60 -7.34 2.05
N LYS A 201 -18.83 -6.33 2.49
CA LYS A 201 -17.94 -5.53 1.64
C LYS A 201 -16.51 -6.07 1.60
N ILE A 202 -16.19 -7.07 2.41
CA ILE A 202 -14.81 -7.52 2.60
C ILE A 202 -14.49 -8.70 1.68
N VAL A 203 -13.34 -8.58 1.02
CA VAL A 203 -12.69 -9.62 0.22
C VAL A 203 -11.47 -10.10 0.99
N ILE A 204 -11.56 -11.31 1.53
CA ILE A 204 -10.45 -12.01 2.17
C ILE A 204 -10.39 -13.42 1.57
N SER A 205 -9.17 -13.85 1.23
CA SER A 205 -8.86 -15.25 0.96
C SER A 205 -8.04 -15.78 2.12
N LEU A 206 -8.46 -16.88 2.75
CA LEU A 206 -7.84 -17.37 3.99
C LEU A 206 -6.83 -18.48 3.70
N GLU A 207 -5.68 -18.38 4.36
CA GLU A 207 -4.64 -19.41 4.41
C GLU A 207 -4.35 -19.68 5.89
N ASN A 208 -4.64 -20.89 6.38
CA ASN A 208 -4.48 -21.25 7.80
C ASN A 208 -5.14 -20.25 8.77
N ASN A 209 -6.40 -19.87 8.49
CA ASN A 209 -7.17 -18.85 9.23
C ASN A 209 -6.58 -17.43 9.22
N TRP A 210 -5.59 -17.16 8.36
CA TRP A 210 -4.98 -15.85 8.19
C TRP A 210 -5.37 -15.23 6.84
N PRO A 211 -5.62 -13.91 6.73
CA PRO A 211 -5.86 -13.25 5.44
C PRO A 211 -4.61 -13.36 4.55
N SER A 212 -4.68 -14.23 3.54
CA SER A 212 -3.56 -14.54 2.66
C SER A 212 -3.08 -13.30 1.92
N HIS A 213 -1.77 -13.12 1.90
CA HIS A 213 -1.15 -12.02 1.18
C HIS A 213 -1.32 -12.18 -0.34
N PRO A 214 -1.58 -11.11 -1.13
CA PRO A 214 -1.79 -11.22 -2.57
C PRO A 214 -0.62 -11.86 -3.33
N ILE A 215 0.61 -11.77 -2.80
CA ILE A 215 1.77 -12.47 -3.38
C ILE A 215 1.55 -14.00 -3.51
N ASN A 216 0.75 -14.59 -2.60
CA ASN A 216 0.48 -16.03 -2.57
C ASN A 216 -0.61 -16.44 -3.57
N TRP A 217 -1.42 -15.51 -4.09
CA TRP A 217 -2.57 -15.83 -4.93
C TRP A 217 -2.19 -16.47 -6.28
N ILE A 218 -1.00 -16.18 -6.79
CA ILE A 218 -0.45 -16.88 -7.97
C ILE A 218 0.15 -18.23 -7.58
N ARG A 219 0.89 -18.28 -6.46
CA ARG A 219 1.56 -19.52 -6.02
C ARG A 219 0.54 -20.59 -5.64
N LYS A 220 -0.61 -20.18 -5.10
CA LYS A 220 -1.70 -21.03 -4.62
C LYS A 220 -2.99 -20.61 -5.30
N LYS A 221 -3.25 -21.22 -6.46
CA LYS A 221 -4.38 -20.89 -7.35
C LYS A 221 -5.73 -20.77 -6.62
N HIS A 222 -6.02 -21.68 -5.70
CA HIS A 222 -7.25 -21.66 -4.90
C HIS A 222 -7.43 -20.36 -4.09
N LEU A 223 -6.35 -19.73 -3.62
CA LEU A 223 -6.42 -18.47 -2.88
C LEU A 223 -6.81 -17.31 -3.79
N GLY A 224 -6.22 -17.24 -4.99
CA GLY A 224 -6.56 -16.22 -5.98
C GLY A 224 -7.97 -16.38 -6.54
N GLU A 225 -8.42 -17.62 -6.74
CA GLU A 225 -9.79 -17.93 -7.15
C GLU A 225 -10.80 -17.54 -6.08
N ALA A 226 -10.53 -17.83 -4.80
CA ALA A 226 -11.39 -17.43 -3.69
C ALA A 226 -11.55 -15.91 -3.61
N ALA A 227 -10.44 -15.15 -3.72
CA ALA A 227 -10.49 -13.69 -3.75
C ALA A 227 -11.29 -13.16 -4.94
N THR A 228 -11.03 -13.69 -6.14
CA THR A 228 -11.71 -13.29 -7.38
C THR A 228 -13.21 -13.56 -7.33
N ASN A 229 -13.61 -14.74 -6.87
CA ASN A 229 -15.01 -15.11 -6.72
C ASN A 229 -15.73 -14.23 -5.70
N ARG A 230 -15.05 -13.87 -4.60
CA ARG A 230 -15.61 -12.96 -3.62
C ARG A 230 -15.81 -11.55 -4.19
N ILE A 231 -14.88 -11.05 -5.00
CA ILE A 231 -15.06 -9.76 -5.70
C ILE A 231 -16.30 -9.85 -6.62
N LYS A 232 -16.41 -10.89 -7.45
CA LYS A 232 -17.58 -11.09 -8.34
C LYS A 232 -18.92 -11.09 -7.58
N GLN A 233 -18.98 -11.77 -6.43
CA GLN A 233 -20.17 -11.79 -5.60
C GLN A 233 -20.58 -10.39 -5.12
N ILE A 234 -19.61 -9.55 -4.76
CA ILE A 234 -19.89 -8.18 -4.31
C ILE A 234 -20.36 -7.32 -5.48
N LEU A 235 -19.69 -7.40 -6.64
CA LEU A 235 -20.07 -6.64 -7.83
C LEU A 235 -21.49 -6.96 -8.29
N ASN A 236 -21.87 -8.24 -8.29
CA ASN A 236 -23.20 -8.69 -8.70
C ASN A 236 -24.32 -8.27 -7.72
N ARG A 237 -24.00 -7.93 -6.46
CA ARG A 237 -24.99 -7.42 -5.49
C ARG A 237 -25.21 -5.91 -5.62
N ASN A 238 -24.25 -5.21 -6.19
CA ASN A 238 -24.26 -3.75 -6.34
C ASN A 238 -24.69 -3.30 -7.75
N SER A 239 -24.99 -4.24 -8.65
CA SER A 239 -25.55 -4.01 -10.00
C SER A 239 -27.06 -4.12 -9.95
#